data_AF-A0A848D6W2-F1
#
_entry.id   AF-A0A848D6W2-F1
#
_cell.length_a   1.000
_cell.length_b   1.000
_cell.length_c   1.000
_cell.angle_alpha   90.00
_cell.angle_beta   90.00
_cell.angle_gamma   90.00
#
_symmetry.space_group_name_H-M   'P 1'
#
loop_
_entity.id
_entity.type
_entity.pdbx_description
1 polymer ?
#
loop_
_entity_poly.entity_id
_entity_poly.type
_entity_poly.pdbx_seq_one_letter_code
_entity_poly.pdbx_strand_id
1 'polypeptide(L)'
;MVMNQQSSSIPGIGALGKRASKRWRNEQGFTLIEVIVSIALVLVAGLAAAQFTITAIHTSQAQQQRAAAVSIANGSLEQAEALLGSSKAQEYAAILMKGVTESNSKAAWKVVTDLGAVSDEDMDLLYQPASAADPEDSGIKVKRTATPEESRSSTFTVYTVLGKCYRKQGTAACKSASALGLPTGGLRFGSTDVSSQVWSNTVMPTARFNDGTTTYIPMLRVMVAVTWPDVGSSTRTCVYATSRLIDSDVKAD
;
A
#
# COMPACT_ATOMS: atom_id res chain seq x y z
N MET A 1 27.51 -14.47 42.12
CA MET A 1 28.92 -14.79 42.40
C MET A 1 29.60 -13.49 42.78
N VAL A 2 29.83 -13.34 44.08
CA VAL A 2 30.51 -12.20 44.73
C VAL A 2 31.98 -12.59 44.88
N MET A 3 32.90 -11.70 44.51
CA MET A 3 34.33 -11.76 44.85
C MET A 3 34.98 -10.49 44.33
N ASN A 4 35.97 -9.88 44.96
CA ASN A 4 36.33 -9.62 46.35
C ASN A 4 37.38 -8.51 46.24
N GLN A 5 37.48 -7.64 47.24
CA GLN A 5 38.57 -6.68 47.34
C GLN A 5 39.94 -7.36 47.40
N GLN A 6 40.99 -6.70 46.90
CA GLN A 6 42.22 -6.61 47.68
C GLN A 6 43.07 -5.39 47.31
N SER A 7 43.30 -4.61 48.36
CA SER A 7 44.24 -3.51 48.50
C SER A 7 45.66 -4.06 48.67
N SER A 8 46.65 -3.36 48.10
CA SER A 8 48.03 -3.39 48.62
C SER A 8 48.74 -2.08 48.30
N SER A 9 49.00 -1.31 49.35
CA SER A 9 49.90 -0.16 49.42
C SER A 9 51.28 -0.61 49.91
N ILE A 10 52.36 0.06 49.47
CA ILE A 10 53.51 0.56 50.26
C ILE A 10 54.52 1.30 49.33
N PRO A 11 55.28 2.29 49.83
CA PRO A 11 55.72 3.48 49.09
C PRO A 11 57.23 3.51 48.78
N GLY A 12 57.62 4.41 47.87
CA GLY A 12 59.02 4.78 47.61
C GLY A 12 59.16 6.28 47.40
N ILE A 13 59.67 6.97 48.42
CA ILE A 13 60.03 8.39 48.41
C ILE A 13 61.39 8.55 47.73
N GLY A 14 61.51 9.55 46.86
CA GLY A 14 62.78 10.26 46.67
C GLY A 14 63.23 10.46 45.24
N ALA A 15 62.91 11.62 44.66
CA ALA A 15 63.87 12.46 43.95
C ALA A 15 63.23 13.82 43.64
N LEU A 16 63.59 14.84 44.43
CA LEU A 16 63.48 16.24 44.02
C LEU A 16 64.30 16.41 42.73
N GLY A 17 63.64 16.82 41.64
CA GLY A 17 64.30 16.91 40.35
C GLY A 17 63.59 17.85 39.38
N LYS A 18 63.79 19.15 39.60
CA LYS A 18 63.65 20.24 38.62
C LYS A 18 62.22 20.61 38.20
N ARG A 19 61.82 21.78 38.70
CA ARG A 19 60.82 22.66 38.08
C ARG A 19 61.13 22.80 36.59
N ALA A 20 60.27 22.26 35.75
CA ALA A 20 60.03 22.79 34.42
C ALA A 20 58.54 23.10 34.35
N SER A 21 58.18 24.32 34.74
CA SER A 21 56.96 24.93 34.23
C SER A 21 57.13 24.97 32.72
N LYS A 22 56.61 23.95 32.03
CA LYS A 22 56.45 23.99 30.58
C LYS A 22 55.37 25.03 30.33
N ARG A 23 55.84 26.28 30.28
CA ARG A 23 55.09 27.48 29.99
C ARG A 23 54.42 27.22 28.66
N TRP A 24 53.12 26.97 28.71
CA TRP A 24 52.21 27.06 27.58
C TRP A 24 52.32 28.49 27.05
N ARG A 25 53.28 28.71 26.16
CA ARG A 25 53.48 29.95 25.40
C ARG A 25 53.99 29.55 24.04
N ASN A 26 53.09 28.95 23.29
CA ASN A 26 52.93 29.22 21.86
C ASN A 26 51.43 29.36 21.61
N GLU A 27 50.80 30.29 22.33
CA GLU A 27 49.63 30.98 21.77
C GLU A 27 50.17 31.90 20.68
N GLN A 28 50.56 31.31 19.54
CA GLN A 28 50.62 32.09 18.32
C GLN A 28 49.16 32.44 18.03
N GLY A 29 48.79 33.69 18.31
CA GLY A 29 47.45 34.18 18.04
C GLY A 29 47.10 33.86 16.59
N PHE A 30 45.91 33.30 16.37
CA PHE A 30 45.42 32.97 15.04
C PHE A 30 45.61 34.16 14.12
N THR A 31 46.32 33.94 13.01
CA THR A 31 46.46 34.99 12.00
C THR A 31 45.08 35.28 11.40
N LEU A 32 44.80 36.54 11.07
CA LEU A 32 43.49 36.96 10.56
C LEU A 32 43.06 36.15 9.32
N ILE A 33 44.02 35.74 8.49
CA ILE A 33 43.77 34.90 7.32
C ILE A 33 43.31 33.47 7.68
N GLU A 34 43.88 32.86 8.71
CA GLU A 34 43.51 31.51 9.16
C GLU A 34 42.09 31.45 9.73
N VAL A 35 41.68 32.51 10.44
CA VAL A 35 40.30 32.67 10.92
C VAL A 35 39.33 32.80 9.74
N ILE A 36 39.66 33.62 8.73
CA ILE A 36 38.81 33.77 7.54
C ILE A 36 38.67 32.44 6.78
N VAL A 37 39.77 31.72 6.57
CA VAL A 37 39.75 30.42 5.88
C VAL A 37 38.93 29.41 6.68
N SER A 38 39.09 29.38 8.01
CA SER A 38 38.32 28.48 8.87
C SER A 38 36.81 28.76 8.80
N ILE A 39 36.41 30.04 8.85
CA ILE A 39 35.01 30.44 8.70
C ILE A 39 34.50 30.04 7.31
N ALA A 40 35.26 30.28 6.24
CA ALA A 40 34.88 29.89 4.89
C ALA A 40 34.67 28.37 4.76
N LEU A 41 35.57 27.56 5.32
CA LEU A 41 35.45 26.10 5.30
C LEU A 41 34.25 25.60 6.12
N VAL A 42 34.00 26.18 7.29
CA VAL A 42 32.81 25.86 8.11
C VAL A 42 31.52 26.23 7.38
N LEU A 43 31.48 27.35 6.67
CA LEU A 43 30.31 27.76 5.88
C LEU A 43 30.04 26.80 4.72
N VAL A 44 31.08 26.38 3.98
CA VAL A 44 30.95 25.41 2.88
C VAL A 44 30.48 24.05 3.42
N ALA A 45 31.08 23.57 4.52
CA ALA A 45 30.67 22.31 5.15
C ALA A 45 29.23 22.39 5.69
N GLY A 46 28.84 23.52 6.29
CA GLY A 46 27.48 23.75 6.80
C GLY A 46 26.42 23.76 5.69
N LEU A 47 26.72 24.39 4.55
CA LEU A 47 25.83 24.38 3.37
C LEU A 47 25.66 22.97 2.80
N ALA A 48 26.74 22.19 2.72
CA ALA A 48 26.67 20.81 2.26
C ALA A 48 25.82 19.93 3.21
N ALA A 49 26.04 20.04 4.53
CA ALA A 49 25.28 19.29 5.53
C ALA A 49 23.77 19.65 5.51
N ALA A 50 23.42 20.91 5.25
CA ALA A 50 22.03 21.34 5.12
C ALA A 50 21.34 20.65 3.94
N GLN A 51 21.99 20.55 2.78
CA GLN A 51 21.45 19.86 1.61
C GLN A 51 21.18 18.38 1.90
N PHE A 52 22.15 17.69 2.51
CA PHE A 52 21.97 16.30 2.92
C PHE A 52 20.82 16.12 3.91
N THR A 53 20.67 17.05 4.87
CA THR A 53 19.59 17.00 5.86
C THR A 53 18.22 17.17 5.22
N ILE A 54 18.08 18.10 4.27
CA ILE A 54 16.84 18.33 3.52
C ILE A 54 16.46 17.07 2.73
N THR A 55 17.39 16.49 1.98
CA THR A 55 17.15 15.25 1.23
C THR A 55 16.79 14.07 2.16
N ALA A 56 17.46 13.95 3.30
CA ALA A 56 17.14 12.92 4.31
C ALA A 56 15.73 13.08 4.87
N ILE A 57 15.27 14.32 5.09
CA ILE A 57 13.90 14.59 5.56
C ILE A 57 12.88 14.22 4.48
N HIS A 58 13.09 14.63 3.23
CA HIS A 58 12.16 14.31 2.13
C HIS A 58 12.02 12.81 1.90
N THR A 59 13.15 12.08 1.90
CA THR A 59 13.14 10.62 1.74
C THR A 59 12.44 9.92 2.90
N SER A 60 12.66 10.38 4.14
CA SER A 60 11.95 9.88 5.32
C SER A 60 10.44 10.12 5.23
N GLN A 61 9.99 11.31 4.83
CA GLN A 61 8.57 11.61 4.64
C GLN A 61 7.93 10.76 3.53
N ALA A 62 8.62 10.56 2.41
CA ALA A 62 8.16 9.69 1.34
C ALA A 62 7.96 8.25 1.82
N GLN A 63 8.86 7.74 2.65
CA GLN A 63 8.76 6.40 3.23
C GLN A 63 7.60 6.30 4.24
N GLN A 64 7.42 7.31 5.10
CA GLN A 64 6.30 7.37 6.04
C GLN A 64 4.94 7.36 5.32
N GLN A 65 4.79 8.18 4.27
CA GLN A 65 3.54 8.19 3.48
C GLN A 65 3.27 6.86 2.79
N ARG A 66 4.30 6.18 2.27
CA ARG A 66 4.15 4.84 1.69
C ARG A 66 3.72 3.81 2.73
N ALA A 67 4.34 3.82 3.91
CA ALA A 67 3.96 2.91 4.99
C ALA A 67 2.49 3.15 5.44
N ALA A 68 2.09 4.41 5.57
CA ALA A 68 0.71 4.79 5.87
C ALA A 68 -0.26 4.31 4.78
N ALA A 69 0.07 4.50 3.49
CA ALA A 69 -0.75 4.05 2.37
C ALA A 69 -0.95 2.53 2.37
N VAL A 70 0.11 1.75 2.66
CA VAL A 70 0.03 0.29 2.78
C VAL A 70 -0.92 -0.11 3.92
N SER A 71 -0.76 0.51 5.09
CA SER A 71 -1.63 0.26 6.25
C SER A 71 -3.10 0.56 5.96
N ILE A 72 -3.38 1.72 5.33
CA ILE A 72 -4.73 2.11 4.92
C ILE A 72 -5.33 1.13 3.90
N ALA A 73 -4.53 0.70 2.94
CA ALA A 73 -4.97 -0.20 1.90
C ALA A 73 -5.33 -1.57 2.46
N ASN A 74 -4.44 -2.15 3.27
CA ASN A 74 -4.69 -3.42 3.95
C ASN A 74 -5.89 -3.32 4.90
N GLY A 75 -5.99 -2.24 5.68
CA GLY A 75 -7.17 -2.01 6.54
C GLY A 75 -8.49 -1.94 5.75
N SER A 76 -8.48 -1.47 4.51
CA SER A 76 -9.67 -1.49 3.64
C SER A 76 -10.00 -2.89 3.13
N LEU A 77 -9.00 -3.72 2.85
CA LEU A 77 -9.22 -5.13 2.49
C LEU A 77 -9.77 -5.92 3.68
N GLU A 78 -9.23 -5.70 4.89
CA GLU A 78 -9.74 -6.32 6.12
C GLU A 78 -11.19 -5.87 6.42
N GLN A 79 -11.53 -4.60 6.16
CA GLN A 79 -12.92 -4.14 6.26
C GLN A 79 -13.84 -4.85 5.27
N ALA A 80 -13.38 -5.07 4.03
CA ALA A 80 -14.14 -5.84 3.04
C ALA A 80 -14.35 -7.30 3.49
N GLU A 81 -13.31 -7.95 4.03
CA GLU A 81 -13.43 -9.31 4.58
C GLU A 81 -14.32 -9.37 5.83
N ALA A 82 -14.28 -8.35 6.69
CA ALA A 82 -15.14 -8.25 7.87
C ALA A 82 -16.64 -8.19 7.52
N LEU A 83 -17.00 -7.57 6.38
CA LEU A 83 -18.38 -7.59 5.87
C LEU A 83 -18.84 -9.00 5.47
N LEU A 84 -17.92 -9.88 5.07
CA LEU A 84 -18.24 -11.25 4.67
C LEU A 84 -18.50 -12.15 5.87
N GLY A 85 -17.83 -11.93 7.00
CA GLY A 85 -18.05 -12.66 8.25
C GLY A 85 -18.17 -14.18 8.06
N SER A 86 -19.25 -14.77 8.58
CA SER A 86 -19.59 -16.19 8.42
C SER A 86 -20.57 -16.46 7.26
N SER A 87 -20.75 -15.51 6.34
CA SER A 87 -21.63 -15.68 5.19
C SER A 87 -21.11 -16.76 4.24
N LYS A 88 -22.02 -17.27 3.42
CA LYS A 88 -21.68 -18.30 2.44
C LYS A 88 -21.01 -17.67 1.22
N ALA A 89 -20.11 -18.42 0.57
CA ALA A 89 -19.34 -17.93 -0.58
C ALA A 89 -20.19 -17.37 -1.72
N GLN A 90 -21.41 -17.89 -1.89
CA GLN A 90 -22.36 -17.48 -2.94
C GLN A 90 -22.97 -16.09 -2.66
N GLU A 91 -22.96 -15.65 -1.41
CA GLU A 91 -23.52 -14.36 -0.98
C GLU A 91 -22.46 -13.25 -1.00
N TYR A 92 -21.17 -13.58 -1.10
CA TYR A 92 -20.07 -12.60 -1.00
C TYR A 92 -20.19 -11.47 -1.99
N ALA A 93 -20.47 -11.77 -3.27
CA ALA A 93 -20.67 -10.74 -4.28
C ALA A 93 -21.82 -9.81 -3.91
N ALA A 94 -22.98 -10.37 -3.52
CA ALA A 94 -24.15 -9.57 -3.13
C ALA A 94 -23.90 -8.71 -1.89
N ILE A 95 -23.12 -9.21 -0.92
CA ILE A 95 -22.75 -8.46 0.29
C ILE A 95 -21.81 -7.31 -0.04
N LEU A 96 -20.74 -7.56 -0.81
CA LEU A 96 -19.75 -6.52 -1.12
C LEU A 96 -20.31 -5.46 -2.07
N MET A 97 -21.23 -5.81 -2.97
CA MET A 97 -21.86 -4.88 -3.90
C MET A 97 -22.80 -3.87 -3.21
N LYS A 98 -23.22 -4.06 -1.96
CA LYS A 98 -24.15 -3.13 -1.30
C LYS A 98 -23.58 -1.71 -1.25
N GLY A 99 -24.33 -0.74 -1.77
CA GLY A 99 -23.92 0.67 -1.86
C GLY A 99 -22.90 0.96 -2.99
N VAL A 100 -22.45 -0.06 -3.72
CA VAL A 100 -21.48 0.06 -4.82
C VAL A 100 -22.23 0.35 -6.11
N THR A 101 -22.52 1.62 -6.36
CA THR A 101 -23.25 2.04 -7.57
C THR A 101 -22.39 1.95 -8.84
N GLU A 102 -23.04 1.84 -9.99
CA GLU A 102 -22.38 1.85 -11.31
C GLU A 102 -21.53 3.12 -11.50
N SER A 103 -22.10 4.28 -11.16
CA SER A 103 -21.44 5.58 -11.32
C SER A 103 -20.16 5.67 -10.49
N ASN A 104 -20.23 5.34 -9.19
CA ASN A 104 -19.08 5.40 -8.30
C ASN A 104 -18.01 4.38 -8.72
N SER A 105 -18.41 3.18 -9.12
CA SER A 105 -17.49 2.12 -9.56
C SER A 105 -16.75 2.50 -10.83
N LYS A 106 -17.45 3.03 -11.84
CA LYS A 106 -16.82 3.49 -13.09
C LYS A 106 -15.91 4.69 -12.86
N ALA A 107 -16.31 5.63 -12.00
CA ALA A 107 -15.48 6.78 -11.65
C ALA A 107 -14.20 6.36 -10.91
N ALA A 108 -14.30 5.45 -9.94
CA ALA A 108 -13.15 4.90 -9.22
C ALA A 108 -12.24 4.10 -10.17
N TRP A 109 -12.82 3.22 -11.00
CA TRP A 109 -12.09 2.45 -12.00
C TRP A 109 -11.25 3.33 -12.91
N LYS A 110 -11.85 4.38 -13.47
CA LYS A 110 -11.16 5.32 -14.34
C LYS A 110 -9.93 5.93 -13.65
N VAL A 111 -10.07 6.37 -12.40
CA VAL A 111 -8.95 6.95 -11.66
C VAL A 111 -7.83 5.94 -11.46
N VAL A 112 -8.15 4.70 -11.07
CA VAL A 112 -7.12 3.69 -10.79
C VAL A 112 -6.46 3.17 -12.07
N THR A 113 -7.17 3.10 -13.20
CA THR A 113 -6.59 2.74 -14.49
C THR A 113 -5.75 3.87 -15.07
N ASP A 114 -6.20 5.13 -14.98
CA ASP A 114 -5.41 6.31 -15.39
C ASP A 114 -4.06 6.38 -14.65
N LEU A 115 -4.02 5.91 -13.39
CA LEU A 115 -2.81 5.84 -12.56
C LEU A 115 -1.97 4.57 -12.79
N GLY A 116 -2.41 3.66 -13.67
CA GLY A 116 -1.72 2.40 -13.95
C GLY A 116 -1.75 1.39 -12.79
N ALA A 117 -2.67 1.53 -11.85
CA ALA A 117 -2.79 0.65 -10.68
C ALA A 117 -3.49 -0.67 -10.99
N VAL A 118 -4.28 -0.72 -12.06
CA VAL A 118 -4.99 -1.91 -12.57
C VAL A 118 -5.25 -1.75 -14.07
N SER A 119 -5.44 -2.86 -14.77
CA SER A 119 -5.78 -2.90 -16.20
C SER A 119 -7.11 -3.63 -16.45
N ASP A 120 -7.70 -3.42 -17.63
CA ASP A 120 -8.91 -4.14 -18.08
C ASP A 120 -8.69 -5.65 -18.27
N GLU A 121 -7.44 -6.11 -18.26
CA GLU A 121 -7.12 -7.53 -18.29
C GLU A 121 -7.27 -8.21 -16.92
N ASP A 122 -7.23 -7.44 -15.84
CA ASP A 122 -7.11 -7.99 -14.49
C ASP A 122 -8.46 -8.44 -13.91
N MET A 123 -9.53 -7.71 -14.23
CA MET A 123 -10.89 -8.00 -13.77
C MET A 123 -11.94 -7.27 -14.61
N ASP A 124 -13.14 -7.83 -14.64
CA ASP A 124 -14.35 -7.15 -15.12
C ASP A 124 -15.05 -6.46 -13.93
N LEU A 125 -15.47 -5.21 -14.11
CA LEU A 125 -16.14 -4.46 -13.03
C LEU A 125 -17.43 -5.13 -12.58
N LEU A 126 -17.64 -5.12 -11.26
CA LEU A 126 -18.83 -5.66 -10.62
C LEU A 126 -19.43 -4.58 -9.70
N TYR A 127 -20.72 -4.30 -9.85
CA TYR A 127 -21.43 -3.28 -9.08
C TYR A 127 -22.90 -3.65 -8.90
N GLN A 128 -23.54 -2.98 -7.94
CA GLN A 128 -24.95 -3.18 -7.63
C GLN A 128 -25.85 -2.86 -8.83
N PRO A 129 -26.84 -3.71 -9.14
CA PRO A 129 -27.86 -3.34 -10.13
C PRO A 129 -28.63 -2.10 -9.68
N ALA A 130 -28.95 -1.20 -10.61
CA ALA A 130 -29.69 0.04 -10.32
C ALA A 130 -31.05 -0.17 -9.63
N SER A 131 -31.62 -1.38 -9.75
CA SER A 131 -32.87 -1.77 -9.09
C SER A 131 -32.71 -2.08 -7.60
N ALA A 132 -31.49 -2.23 -7.09
CA ALA A 132 -31.21 -2.46 -5.68
C ALA A 132 -30.74 -1.14 -5.05
N ALA A 133 -31.60 -0.55 -4.21
CA ALA A 133 -31.41 0.77 -3.62
C ALA A 133 -30.80 0.67 -2.21
N ASP A 134 -29.64 0.02 -2.10
CA ASP A 134 -28.92 0.04 -0.83
C ASP A 134 -28.23 1.40 -0.62
N PRO A 135 -28.20 1.94 0.61
CA PRO A 135 -27.46 3.15 0.91
C PRO A 135 -25.96 3.03 0.57
N GLU A 136 -25.31 4.12 0.14
CA GLU A 136 -23.88 4.12 -0.26
C GLU A 136 -22.89 3.67 0.85
N ASP A 137 -23.35 3.58 2.11
CA ASP A 137 -22.55 3.18 3.28
C ASP A 137 -22.92 1.78 3.83
N SER A 138 -23.80 1.05 3.15
CA SER A 138 -24.28 -0.28 3.59
C SER A 138 -23.32 -1.43 3.30
N GLY A 139 -22.26 -1.17 2.54
CA GLY A 139 -21.22 -2.14 2.18
C GLY A 139 -19.86 -1.46 2.01
N ILE A 140 -19.17 -1.76 0.92
CA ILE A 140 -17.84 -1.20 0.67
C ILE A 140 -17.95 0.27 0.24
N LYS A 141 -17.19 1.13 0.91
CA LYS A 141 -16.99 2.52 0.47
C LYS A 141 -16.07 2.55 -0.75
N VAL A 142 -16.67 2.80 -1.93
CA VAL A 142 -15.96 2.88 -3.21
C VAL A 142 -14.93 4.01 -3.23
N LYS A 143 -15.25 5.14 -2.58
CA LYS A 143 -14.33 6.27 -2.41
C LYS A 143 -14.43 6.80 -1.00
N ARG A 144 -13.30 6.99 -0.32
CA ARG A 144 -13.23 7.66 0.98
C ARG A 144 -11.91 8.39 1.15
N THR A 145 -11.88 9.36 2.05
CA THR A 145 -10.63 10.00 2.48
C THR A 145 -10.13 9.35 3.76
N ALA A 146 -8.81 9.36 3.96
CA ALA A 146 -8.17 8.93 5.18
C ALA A 146 -7.07 9.93 5.54
N THR A 147 -7.03 10.32 6.81
CA THR A 147 -6.01 11.23 7.34
C THR A 147 -5.36 10.53 8.52
N PRO A 148 -4.31 9.72 8.31
CA PRO A 148 -3.64 9.05 9.42
C PRO A 148 -3.05 10.12 10.35
N GLU A 149 -3.25 9.93 11.66
CA GLU A 149 -2.83 10.88 12.71
C GLU A 149 -1.34 11.23 12.64
N GLU A 150 -0.52 10.28 12.16
CA GLU A 150 0.93 10.41 12.02
C GLU A 150 1.37 11.16 10.75
N SER A 151 0.50 11.27 9.74
CA SER A 151 0.81 12.04 8.54
C SER A 151 0.50 13.51 8.82
N ARG A 152 1.55 14.32 8.98
CA ARG A 152 1.46 15.77 9.20
C ARG A 152 0.80 16.51 8.02
N SER A 153 -0.51 16.33 7.80
CA SER A 153 -1.41 17.00 6.81
C SER A 153 -1.58 16.38 5.40
N SER A 154 -1.14 15.14 5.14
CA SER A 154 -1.42 14.51 3.83
C SER A 154 -2.75 13.77 3.84
N THR A 155 -3.75 14.31 3.15
CA THR A 155 -5.03 13.59 2.93
C THR A 155 -4.81 12.50 1.89
N PHE A 156 -5.08 11.25 2.27
CA PHE A 156 -5.10 10.12 1.35
C PHE A 156 -6.51 9.95 0.79
N THR A 157 -6.61 9.60 -0.49
CA THR A 157 -7.87 9.16 -1.09
C THR A 157 -7.80 7.66 -1.35
N VAL A 158 -8.76 6.93 -0.82
CA VAL A 158 -8.88 5.48 -0.98
C VAL A 158 -9.98 5.20 -1.99
N TYR A 159 -9.65 4.41 -3.00
CA TYR A 159 -10.56 3.86 -3.99
C TYR A 159 -10.64 2.36 -3.80
N THR A 160 -11.84 1.85 -3.53
CA THR A 160 -12.09 0.41 -3.49
C THR A 160 -12.92 0.04 -4.70
N VAL A 161 -12.36 -0.81 -5.57
CA VAL A 161 -13.04 -1.28 -6.76
C VAL A 161 -13.32 -2.76 -6.63
N LEU A 162 -14.56 -3.13 -6.91
CA LEU A 162 -15.01 -4.50 -7.00
C LEU A 162 -15.03 -4.96 -8.45
N GLY A 163 -14.54 -6.17 -8.64
CA GLY A 163 -14.63 -6.84 -9.92
C GLY A 163 -14.66 -8.33 -9.75
N LYS A 164 -14.85 -8.99 -10.87
CA LYS A 164 -14.73 -10.44 -10.99
C LYS A 164 -13.63 -10.76 -11.98
N CYS A 165 -12.94 -11.86 -11.74
CA CYS A 165 -11.98 -12.40 -12.68
C CYS A 165 -12.10 -13.91 -12.65
N TYR A 166 -11.54 -14.56 -13.67
CA TYR A 166 -11.63 -15.99 -13.83
C TYR A 166 -10.23 -16.58 -13.80
N ARG A 167 -10.06 -17.61 -12.99
CA ARG A 167 -8.82 -18.35 -12.88
C ARG A 167 -8.96 -19.64 -13.64
N LYS A 168 -8.11 -19.86 -14.63
CA LYS A 168 -8.05 -21.15 -15.33
C LYS A 168 -7.59 -22.23 -14.34
N GLN A 169 -8.26 -23.37 -14.32
CA GLN A 169 -7.88 -24.47 -13.43
C GLN A 169 -6.44 -24.89 -13.72
N GLY A 170 -5.64 -25.06 -12.65
CA GLY A 170 -4.21 -25.36 -12.76
C GLY A 170 -3.31 -24.13 -12.95
N THR A 171 -3.87 -22.91 -13.00
CA THR A 171 -3.08 -21.67 -13.00
C THR A 171 -3.36 -20.82 -11.75
N ALA A 172 -2.42 -19.92 -11.44
CA ALA A 172 -2.57 -18.94 -10.38
C ALA A 172 -3.19 -17.61 -10.88
N ALA A 173 -3.03 -17.30 -12.16
CA ALA A 173 -3.46 -16.03 -12.72
C ALA A 173 -4.99 -15.95 -12.84
N CYS A 174 -5.55 -14.85 -12.31
CA CYS A 174 -6.95 -14.49 -12.47
C CYS A 174 -7.05 -13.31 -13.42
N LYS A 175 -7.87 -13.42 -14.47
CA LYS A 175 -7.97 -12.45 -15.56
C LYS A 175 -9.43 -12.18 -15.94
N SER A 176 -9.70 -11.05 -16.59
CA SER A 176 -11.03 -10.71 -17.11
C SER A 176 -11.49 -11.72 -18.18
N ALA A 177 -12.79 -11.80 -18.42
CA ALA A 177 -13.35 -12.66 -19.46
C ALA A 177 -12.76 -12.33 -20.84
N SER A 178 -12.59 -11.02 -21.12
CA SER A 178 -12.00 -10.51 -22.35
C SER A 178 -10.54 -10.92 -22.52
N ALA A 179 -9.72 -10.81 -21.48
CA ALA A 179 -8.31 -11.21 -21.54
C ALA A 179 -8.10 -12.72 -21.69
N LEU A 180 -9.07 -13.51 -21.24
CA LEU A 180 -9.06 -14.96 -21.43
C LEU A 180 -9.65 -15.41 -22.78
N GLY A 181 -10.21 -14.49 -23.57
CA GLY A 181 -10.85 -14.80 -24.83
C GLY A 181 -12.10 -15.67 -24.68
N LEU A 182 -12.82 -15.54 -23.56
CA LEU A 182 -14.02 -16.35 -23.33
C LEU A 182 -15.11 -16.01 -24.36
N PRO A 183 -15.89 -17.00 -24.83
CA PRO A 183 -17.03 -16.72 -25.70
C PRO A 183 -18.18 -16.03 -24.95
N THR A 184 -19.02 -15.32 -25.70
CA THR A 184 -20.26 -14.68 -25.18
C THR A 184 -21.42 -15.66 -25.01
N GLY A 185 -21.25 -16.92 -25.42
CA GLY A 185 -22.23 -17.99 -25.28
C GLY A 185 -21.55 -19.36 -25.18
N GLY A 186 -22.21 -20.35 -24.58
CA GLY A 186 -21.67 -21.71 -24.52
C GLY A 186 -20.77 -22.01 -23.33
N LEU A 187 -20.68 -21.10 -22.35
CA LEU A 187 -19.97 -21.38 -21.09
C LEU A 187 -20.88 -22.20 -20.18
N ARG A 188 -20.41 -23.34 -19.68
CA ARG A 188 -21.29 -24.34 -19.04
C ARG A 188 -20.91 -24.68 -17.61
N PHE A 189 -21.91 -24.68 -16.74
CA PHE A 189 -21.87 -25.37 -15.44
C PHE A 189 -22.88 -26.53 -15.49
N GLY A 190 -22.38 -27.77 -15.57
CA GLY A 190 -23.23 -28.91 -15.90
C GLY A 190 -23.93 -28.69 -17.25
N SER A 191 -25.27 -28.76 -17.26
CA SER A 191 -26.10 -28.46 -18.44
C SER A 191 -26.49 -26.98 -18.58
N THR A 192 -26.17 -26.14 -17.60
CA THR A 192 -26.61 -24.74 -17.53
C THR A 192 -25.63 -23.82 -18.26
N ASP A 193 -26.14 -22.94 -19.12
CA ASP A 193 -25.34 -21.87 -19.71
C ASP A 193 -25.20 -20.70 -18.73
N VAL A 194 -23.96 -20.33 -18.41
CA VAL A 194 -23.62 -19.26 -17.47
C VAL A 194 -23.00 -18.04 -18.16
N SER A 195 -22.96 -18.00 -19.50
CA SER A 195 -22.33 -16.90 -20.24
C SER A 195 -22.89 -15.52 -19.90
N SER A 196 -24.20 -15.41 -19.67
CA SER A 196 -24.83 -14.14 -19.24
C SER A 196 -24.31 -13.66 -17.88
N GLN A 197 -24.00 -14.58 -16.97
CA GLN A 197 -23.41 -14.25 -15.66
C GLN A 197 -21.94 -13.89 -15.79
N VAL A 198 -21.20 -14.54 -16.71
CA VAL A 198 -19.78 -14.22 -16.95
C VAL A 198 -19.61 -12.80 -17.48
N TRP A 199 -20.50 -12.35 -18.35
CA TRP A 199 -20.43 -11.03 -18.99
C TRP A 199 -21.23 -9.92 -18.30
N SER A 200 -22.02 -10.24 -17.26
CA SER A 200 -22.82 -9.24 -16.53
C SER A 200 -21.99 -8.37 -15.58
N ASN A 201 -22.24 -7.07 -15.48
CA ASN A 201 -21.60 -6.24 -14.44
C ASN A 201 -22.31 -6.27 -13.09
N THR A 202 -23.39 -7.03 -12.94
CA THR A 202 -24.23 -7.04 -11.72
C THR A 202 -24.45 -8.44 -11.14
N VAL A 203 -23.99 -9.47 -11.86
CA VAL A 203 -24.11 -10.87 -11.48
C VAL A 203 -22.78 -11.57 -11.80
N MET A 204 -22.48 -12.60 -11.02
CA MET A 204 -21.28 -13.42 -11.16
C MET A 204 -21.65 -14.91 -11.07
N PRO A 205 -20.97 -15.80 -11.81
CA PRO A 205 -21.12 -17.23 -11.62
C PRO A 205 -20.70 -17.64 -10.20
N THR A 206 -21.54 -18.41 -9.52
CA THR A 206 -21.28 -18.92 -8.16
C THR A 206 -20.58 -20.28 -8.15
N ALA A 207 -20.33 -20.85 -9.32
CA ALA A 207 -19.67 -22.13 -9.48
C ALA A 207 -18.68 -22.10 -10.64
N ARG A 208 -17.70 -22.99 -10.59
CA ARG A 208 -16.81 -23.27 -11.72
C ARG A 208 -17.59 -23.52 -13.01
N PHE A 209 -17.05 -23.09 -14.14
CA PHE A 209 -17.68 -23.33 -15.45
C PHE A 209 -16.64 -23.74 -16.49
N ASN A 210 -17.11 -24.35 -17.57
CA ASN A 210 -16.28 -24.87 -18.63
C ASN A 210 -16.45 -24.05 -19.90
N ASP A 211 -15.33 -23.80 -20.58
CA ASP A 211 -15.26 -23.48 -22.00
C ASP A 211 -14.62 -24.67 -22.71
N GLY A 212 -15.45 -25.47 -23.39
CA GLY A 212 -15.03 -26.77 -23.90
C GLY A 212 -14.47 -27.67 -22.79
N THR A 213 -13.17 -28.00 -22.88
CA THR A 213 -12.45 -28.83 -21.91
C THR A 213 -11.74 -28.02 -20.81
N THR A 214 -11.79 -26.68 -20.88
CA THR A 214 -11.10 -25.82 -19.92
C THR A 214 -12.05 -25.38 -18.81
N THR A 215 -11.72 -25.71 -17.57
CA THR A 215 -12.46 -25.25 -16.40
C THR A 215 -11.92 -23.92 -15.87
N TYR A 216 -12.82 -23.01 -15.55
CA TYR A 216 -12.55 -21.72 -14.92
C TYR A 216 -13.22 -21.64 -13.56
N ILE A 217 -12.49 -21.07 -12.60
CA ILE A 217 -12.95 -20.80 -11.25
C ILE A 217 -13.26 -19.29 -11.17
N PRO A 218 -14.52 -18.89 -10.96
CA PRO A 218 -14.87 -17.49 -10.81
C PRO A 218 -14.37 -16.98 -9.46
N MET A 219 -13.67 -15.85 -9.47
CA MET A 219 -13.11 -15.22 -8.27
C MET A 219 -13.60 -13.78 -8.18
N LEU A 220 -13.95 -13.35 -6.97
CA LEU A 220 -14.23 -11.97 -6.68
C LEU A 220 -12.89 -11.27 -6.39
N ARG A 221 -12.64 -10.13 -7.03
CA ARG A 221 -11.45 -9.30 -6.79
C ARG A 221 -11.88 -8.02 -6.10
N VAL A 222 -11.33 -7.79 -4.92
CA VAL A 222 -11.40 -6.50 -4.22
C VAL A 222 -10.06 -5.81 -4.44
N MET A 223 -10.06 -4.70 -5.16
CA MET A 223 -8.87 -3.88 -5.41
C MET A 223 -8.96 -2.61 -4.60
N VAL A 224 -7.90 -2.27 -3.87
CA VAL A 224 -7.80 -1.03 -3.12
C VAL A 224 -6.62 -0.25 -3.65
N ALA A 225 -6.88 0.96 -4.12
CA ALA A 225 -5.87 1.95 -4.46
C ALA A 225 -5.92 3.11 -3.48
N VAL A 226 -4.77 3.50 -2.97
CA VAL A 226 -4.60 4.65 -2.10
C VAL A 226 -3.74 5.67 -2.83
N THR A 227 -4.22 6.90 -2.93
CA THR A 227 -3.54 8.00 -3.61
C THR A 227 -3.25 9.15 -2.66
N TRP A 228 -2.13 9.82 -2.88
CA TRP A 228 -1.71 10.99 -2.11
C TRP A 228 -0.77 11.88 -2.96
N PRO A 229 -0.65 13.17 -2.64
CA PRO A 229 0.28 14.06 -3.33
C PRO A 229 1.74 13.72 -2.97
N ASP A 230 2.64 13.82 -3.96
CA ASP A 230 4.07 13.58 -3.76
C ASP A 230 4.74 14.64 -2.86
N VAL A 231 5.77 14.23 -2.13
CA VAL A 231 6.54 15.14 -1.27
C VAL A 231 7.41 16.06 -2.11
N GLY A 232 6.96 17.31 -2.26
CA GLY A 232 7.67 18.34 -3.03
C GLY A 232 7.04 18.66 -4.39
N SER A 233 5.93 18.02 -4.75
CA SER A 233 5.13 18.41 -5.92
C SER A 233 3.65 18.18 -5.69
N SER A 234 2.84 19.24 -5.82
CA SER A 234 1.37 19.15 -5.78
C SER A 234 0.75 18.63 -7.08
N THR A 235 1.53 18.50 -8.15
CA THR A 235 1.04 18.05 -9.47
C THR A 235 1.24 16.56 -9.70
N ARG A 236 2.10 15.91 -8.90
CA ARG A 236 2.36 14.48 -8.99
C ARG A 236 1.57 13.73 -7.92
N THR A 237 0.76 12.78 -8.36
CA THR A 237 0.02 11.89 -7.49
C THR A 237 0.76 10.57 -7.36
N CYS A 238 1.04 10.17 -6.13
CA CYS A 238 1.51 8.83 -5.80
C CYS A 238 0.32 7.87 -5.66
N VAL A 239 0.54 6.61 -6.00
CA VAL A 239 -0.44 5.54 -5.84
C VAL A 239 0.22 4.31 -5.22
N TYR A 240 -0.49 3.69 -4.29
CA TYR A 240 -0.24 2.33 -3.83
C TYR A 240 -1.50 1.52 -4.09
N ALA A 241 -1.36 0.34 -4.68
CA ALA A 241 -2.48 -0.54 -4.94
C ALA A 241 -2.20 -1.95 -4.47
N THR A 242 -3.25 -2.59 -3.96
CA THR A 242 -3.24 -3.98 -3.54
C THR A 242 -4.58 -4.60 -3.92
N SER A 243 -4.62 -5.93 -4.03
CA SER A 243 -5.86 -6.62 -4.30
C SER A 243 -5.94 -7.94 -3.57
N ARG A 244 -7.17 -8.38 -3.32
CA ARG A 244 -7.49 -9.66 -2.72
C ARG A 244 -8.39 -10.43 -3.67
N LEU A 245 -8.10 -11.72 -3.84
CA LEU A 245 -8.95 -12.66 -4.54
C LEU A 245 -9.73 -13.47 -3.51
N ILE A 246 -11.05 -13.51 -3.67
CA ILE A 246 -11.97 -14.25 -2.82
C ILE A 246 -12.64 -15.30 -3.70
N ASP A 247 -12.57 -16.54 -3.27
CA ASP A 247 -13.23 -17.65 -3.96
C ASP A 247 -14.73 -17.60 -3.68
N SER A 248 -15.54 -17.59 -4.72
CA SER A 248 -17.00 -17.63 -4.64
C SER A 248 -17.58 -19.01 -4.98
N ASP A 249 -16.74 -20.02 -5.25
CA ASP A 249 -17.16 -21.36 -5.66
C ASP A 249 -17.94 -22.06 -4.53
N VAL A 250 -19.11 -22.60 -4.87
CA VAL A 250 -19.75 -23.64 -4.07
C VAL A 250 -18.86 -24.88 -4.15
N LYS A 251 -18.32 -25.37 -3.03
CA LYS A 251 -17.74 -26.71 -3.03
C LYS A 251 -18.85 -27.69 -3.41
N ALA A 252 -18.69 -28.40 -4.53
CA ALA A 252 -19.48 -29.57 -4.81
C ALA A 252 -19.05 -30.63 -3.77
N ASP A 253 -19.88 -30.82 -2.74
CA ASP A 253 -19.80 -31.97 -1.85
C ASP A 253 -20.16 -33.27 -2.61
#